data_AF-A0A0Q4C646-F1
#
_entry.id   AF-A0A0Q4C646-F1
#
_cell.length_a   1.000
_cell.length_b   1.000
_cell.length_c   1.000
_cell.angle_alpha   90.00
_cell.angle_beta   90.00
_cell.angle_gamma   90.00
#
_symmetry.space_group_name_H-M   'P 1'
#
loop_
_entity.id
_entity.type
_entity.pdbx_description
1 polymer ?
#
loop_
_entity_poly.entity_id
_entity_poly.type
_entity_poly.pdbx_seq_one_letter_code
_entity_poly.pdbx_strand_id
1 'polypeptide(L)'
;MIETLDGHYVELQAKIDAMRALCRAGVPDLARLAHARHQLMAISMRRSTYLKDVVFPALSAADLPGVAAGIAALDRDLAEKRVAVSGHIAAWSLDRIAGDWAGYRAASARVAAGIADRVRREQALLYPALTALSLRQRP
;
A
#
# COMPACT_ATOMS: atom_id res chain seq x y z
N MET A 1 -0.23 -15.92 8.66
CA MET A 1 0.19 -14.49 8.59
C MET A 1 0.91 -14.18 7.29
N ILE A 2 2.03 -14.85 6.97
CA ILE A 2 2.78 -14.60 5.74
C ILE A 2 1.88 -14.76 4.50
N GLU A 3 1.18 -15.88 4.36
CA GLU A 3 0.28 -16.14 3.23
C GLU A 3 -0.80 -15.05 3.03
N THR A 4 -1.45 -14.61 4.11
CA THR A 4 -2.44 -13.52 4.05
C THR A 4 -1.80 -12.21 3.61
N LEU A 5 -0.59 -11.92 4.09
CA LEU A 5 0.14 -10.71 3.73
C LEU A 5 0.58 -10.74 2.26
N ASP A 6 1.01 -11.91 1.76
CA ASP A 6 1.32 -12.14 0.35
C ASP A 6 0.10 -11.91 -0.54
N GLY A 7 -1.06 -12.43 -0.14
CA GLY A 7 -2.32 -12.18 -0.84
C GLY A 7 -2.63 -10.68 -0.96
N HIS A 8 -2.41 -9.91 0.12
CA HIS A 8 -2.56 -8.46 0.06
C HIS A 8 -1.55 -7.79 -0.88
N TYR A 9 -0.29 -8.23 -0.90
CA TYR A 9 0.73 -7.65 -1.78
C TYR A 9 0.49 -7.95 -3.25
N VAL A 10 0.13 -9.19 -3.58
CA VAL A 10 -0.22 -9.59 -4.95
C VAL A 10 -1.40 -8.77 -5.47
N GLU A 11 -2.46 -8.64 -4.67
CA GLU A 11 -3.63 -7.89 -5.08
C GLU A 11 -3.33 -6.38 -5.21
N LEU A 12 -2.57 -5.81 -4.27
CA LEU A 12 -2.16 -4.42 -4.32
C LEU A 12 -1.34 -4.12 -5.57
N GLN A 13 -0.39 -5.00 -5.91
CA GLN A 13 0.42 -4.88 -7.12
C GLN A 13 -0.46 -4.93 -8.39
N ALA A 14 -1.42 -5.85 -8.43
CA ALA A 14 -2.38 -5.92 -9.54
C ALA A 14 -3.19 -4.62 -9.71
N LYS A 15 -3.61 -3.98 -8.61
CA LYS A 15 -4.32 -2.69 -8.67
C LYS A 15 -3.42 -1.53 -9.12
N ILE A 16 -2.16 -1.52 -8.71
CA ILE A 16 -1.16 -0.55 -9.19
C ILE A 16 -0.96 -0.69 -10.70
N ASP A 17 -0.83 -1.92 -11.19
CA ASP A 17 -0.58 -2.16 -12.62
C ASP A 17 -1.81 -1.85 -13.48
N ALA A 18 -3.02 -2.13 -12.99
CA ALA A 18 -4.25 -1.68 -13.63
C ALA A 18 -4.32 -0.14 -13.75
N MET A 19 -3.98 0.58 -12.67
CA MET A 19 -3.93 2.05 -12.68
C MET A 19 -2.89 2.57 -13.69
N ARG A 20 -1.69 1.96 -13.72
CA ARG A 20 -0.64 2.31 -14.68
C ARG A 20 -1.08 2.09 -16.12
N ALA A 21 -1.77 0.99 -16.40
CA ALA A 21 -2.28 0.69 -17.73
C ALA A 21 -3.27 1.77 -18.20
N LEU A 22 -4.20 2.19 -17.34
CA LEU A 22 -5.12 3.30 -17.64
C LEU A 22 -4.37 4.60 -17.89
N CYS A 23 -3.33 4.88 -17.09
CA CYS A 23 -2.49 6.07 -17.26
C CYS A 23 -1.59 6.02 -18.51
N ARG A 24 -1.52 4.92 -19.27
CA ARG A 24 -0.79 4.88 -20.56
C ARG A 24 -1.66 5.29 -21.74
N ALA A 25 -2.97 5.37 -21.57
CA ALA A 25 -3.88 5.82 -22.62
C ALA A 25 -3.66 7.30 -22.97
N GLY A 26 -3.83 7.64 -24.24
CA GLY A 26 -3.69 9.03 -24.72
C GLY A 26 -4.77 9.98 -24.17
N VAL A 27 -5.94 9.44 -23.81
CA VAL A 27 -7.06 10.17 -23.20
C VAL A 27 -7.56 9.43 -21.95
N PRO A 28 -8.09 10.15 -20.94
CA PRO A 28 -8.57 9.53 -19.72
C PRO A 28 -9.89 8.79 -19.93
N ASP A 29 -9.95 7.53 -19.49
CA ASP A 29 -11.22 6.85 -19.21
C ASP A 29 -11.61 7.14 -17.76
N LEU A 30 -12.40 8.19 -17.56
CA LEU A 30 -12.74 8.70 -16.23
C LEU A 30 -13.49 7.68 -15.36
N ALA A 31 -14.35 6.87 -15.96
CA ALA A 31 -15.12 5.85 -15.25
C ALA A 31 -14.20 4.72 -14.75
N ARG A 32 -13.33 4.19 -15.62
CA ARG A 32 -12.36 3.15 -15.23
C ARG A 32 -11.33 3.69 -14.25
N LEU A 33 -10.92 4.95 -14.38
CA LEU A 33 -10.02 5.60 -13.42
C LEU A 33 -10.66 5.74 -12.04
N ALA A 34 -11.90 6.23 -11.95
CA ALA A 34 -12.62 6.33 -10.68
C ALA A 34 -12.70 4.95 -9.99
N HIS A 35 -13.06 3.92 -10.75
CA HIS A 35 -13.13 2.56 -10.24
C HIS A 35 -11.76 2.03 -9.76
N ALA A 36 -10.71 2.19 -10.58
CA ALA A 36 -9.36 1.77 -10.23
C ALA A 36 -8.82 2.49 -8.98
N ARG A 37 -9.13 3.79 -8.83
CA ARG A 37 -8.75 4.59 -7.64
C ARG A 37 -9.40 4.00 -6.40
N HIS A 38 -10.72 3.74 -6.45
CA HIS A 38 -11.45 3.16 -5.34
C HIS A 38 -10.92 1.77 -4.96
N GLN A 39 -10.68 0.90 -5.95
CA GLN A 39 -10.11 -0.43 -5.70
C GLN A 39 -8.73 -0.36 -5.04
N LEU A 40 -7.84 0.51 -5.53
CA LEU A 40 -6.50 0.69 -4.96
C LEU A 40 -6.55 1.17 -3.51
N MET A 41 -7.47 2.08 -3.19
CA MET A 41 -7.70 2.53 -1.81
C MET A 41 -8.19 1.39 -0.93
N ALA A 42 -9.18 0.62 -1.39
CA ALA A 42 -9.78 -0.46 -0.63
C ALA A 42 -8.74 -1.53 -0.24
N ILE A 43 -7.91 -1.99 -1.19
CA ILE A 43 -6.84 -2.96 -0.88
C ILE A 43 -5.77 -2.34 0.03
N SER A 44 -5.41 -1.07 -0.18
CA SER A 44 -4.43 -0.37 0.66
C SER A 44 -4.92 -0.29 2.11
N MET A 45 -6.21 -0.01 2.32
CA MET A 45 -6.84 0.02 3.64
C MET A 45 -6.90 -1.36 4.28
N ARG A 46 -7.37 -2.37 3.56
CA ARG A 46 -7.44 -3.75 4.08
C ARG A 46 -6.07 -4.27 4.54
N ARG A 47 -5.04 -4.05 3.71
CA ARG A 47 -3.64 -4.38 4.08
C ARG A 47 -3.20 -3.61 5.33
N SER A 48 -3.48 -2.31 5.38
CA SER A 48 -3.11 -1.45 6.52
C SER A 48 -3.77 -1.88 7.83
N THR A 49 -5.05 -2.25 7.78
CA THR A 49 -5.81 -2.81 8.90
C THR A 49 -5.20 -4.13 9.36
N TYR A 50 -4.91 -5.05 8.43
CA TYR A 50 -4.28 -6.33 8.77
C TYR A 50 -2.91 -6.16 9.43
N LEU A 51 -2.11 -5.20 8.95
CA LEU A 51 -0.82 -4.89 9.58
C LEU A 51 -1.00 -4.39 11.01
N LYS A 52 -1.92 -3.45 11.23
CA LYS A 52 -2.16 -2.83 12.54
C LYS A 52 -2.79 -3.75 13.56
N ASP A 53 -3.75 -4.56 13.12
CA ASP A 53 -4.62 -5.29 14.04
C ASP A 53 -4.11 -6.72 14.28
N VAL A 54 -3.29 -7.25 13.37
CA VAL A 54 -2.81 -8.64 13.43
C VAL A 54 -1.30 -8.71 13.49
N VAL A 55 -0.60 -8.16 12.49
CA VAL A 55 0.84 -8.39 12.33
C VAL A 55 1.67 -7.65 13.39
N PHE A 56 1.45 -6.35 13.57
CA PHE A 56 2.23 -5.54 14.50
C PHE A 56 2.05 -5.97 15.97
N PRO A 57 0.82 -6.28 16.45
CA PRO A 57 0.63 -6.79 17.81
C PRO A 57 1.33 -8.14 18.02
N ALA A 58 1.22 -9.07 17.06
CA ALA A 58 1.85 -10.38 17.18
C ALA A 58 3.38 -10.30 17.25
N LEU A 59 3.99 -9.45 16.41
CA LEU A 59 5.44 -9.24 16.42
C LEU A 59 5.91 -8.46 17.66
N SER A 60 5.11 -7.52 18.16
CA SER A 60 5.41 -6.80 19.40
C SER A 60 5.38 -7.73 20.63
N ALA A 61 4.40 -8.63 20.68
CA ALA A 61 4.26 -9.61 21.77
C ALA A 61 5.41 -10.64 21.79
N ALA A 62 6.01 -10.92 20.63
CA ALA A 62 7.10 -11.87 20.50
C ALA A 62 8.48 -11.32 20.95
N ASP A 63 8.56 -10.01 21.21
CA ASP A 63 9.77 -9.28 21.63
C ASP A 63 11.03 -9.67 20.84
N LEU A 64 10.90 -9.65 19.50
CA LEU A 64 12.01 -9.98 18.61
C LEU A 64 13.02 -8.82 18.56
N PRO A 65 14.33 -9.07 18.81
CA PRO A 65 15.34 -8.03 18.78
C PRO A 65 15.34 -7.23 17.47
N GLY A 66 15.36 -5.90 17.57
CA GLY A 66 15.42 -5.00 16.40
C GLY A 66 14.10 -4.83 15.63
N VAL A 67 13.04 -5.58 15.96
CA VAL A 67 11.76 -5.52 15.22
C VAL A 67 10.89 -4.34 15.65
N ALA A 68 10.89 -3.99 16.95
CA ALA A 68 10.05 -2.92 17.49
C ALA A 68 10.28 -1.55 16.83
N ALA A 69 11.54 -1.16 16.64
CA ALA A 69 11.88 0.09 15.97
C ALA A 69 11.43 0.11 14.50
N GLY A 70 11.55 -1.03 13.81
CA GLY A 70 11.07 -1.20 12.44
C GLY A 70 9.54 -1.08 12.34
N ILE A 71 8.80 -1.69 13.26
CA ILE A 71 7.33 -1.57 13.33
C ILE A 71 6.92 -0.12 13.56
N ALA A 72 7.54 0.58 14.50
CA ALA A 72 7.24 1.98 14.77
C ALA A 72 7.52 2.89 13.55
N ALA A 73 8.61 2.63 12.82
CA ALA A 73 8.91 3.33 11.57
C ALA A 73 7.87 3.04 10.49
N LEU A 74 7.45 1.78 10.34
CA LEU A 74 6.39 1.41 9.43
C LEU A 74 5.06 2.07 9.83
N ASP A 75 4.68 2.12 11.09
CA ASP A 75 3.38 2.71 11.48
C ASP A 75 3.31 4.22 11.20
N ARG A 76 4.39 4.96 11.49
CA ARG A 76 4.48 6.40 11.16
C ARG A 76 4.32 6.65 9.66
N ASP A 77 5.08 5.94 8.83
CA ASP A 77 4.97 6.08 7.36
C ASP A 77 3.58 5.65 6.85
N LEU A 78 2.86 4.76 7.55
CA LEU A 78 1.48 4.42 7.21
C LEU A 78 0.50 5.59 7.43
N ALA A 79 0.69 6.36 8.50
CA ALA A 79 -0.10 7.55 8.78
C ALA A 79 0.17 8.66 7.75
N GLU A 80 1.44 8.96 7.48
CA GLU A 80 1.85 9.97 6.50
C GLU A 80 1.33 9.66 5.09
N LYS A 81 1.43 8.40 4.66
CA LYS A 81 0.96 7.98 3.34
C LYS A 81 -0.56 8.03 3.22
N ARG A 82 -1.32 7.77 4.30
CA ARG A 82 -2.77 7.99 4.31
C ARG A 82 -3.12 9.45 4.04
N VAL A 83 -2.43 10.40 4.69
CA VAL A 83 -2.62 11.84 4.45
C VAL A 83 -2.31 12.19 3.00
N ALA A 84 -1.18 11.71 2.46
CA ALA A 84 -0.79 11.96 1.08
C ALA A 84 -1.80 11.40 0.05
N VAL A 85 -2.33 10.19 0.28
CA VAL A 85 -3.34 9.57 -0.59
C VAL A 85 -4.67 10.32 -0.53
N SER A 86 -5.14 10.67 0.67
CA SER A 86 -6.36 11.49 0.82
C SER A 86 -6.21 12.85 0.14
N GLY A 87 -5.05 13.50 0.29
CA GLY A 87 -4.73 14.74 -0.41
C GLY A 87 -4.71 14.59 -1.93
N HIS A 88 -4.16 13.49 -2.45
CA HIS A 88 -4.19 13.18 -3.89
C HIS A 88 -5.63 13.05 -4.41
N ILE A 89 -6.50 12.34 -3.68
CA ILE A 89 -7.89 12.15 -4.10
C ILE A 89 -8.66 13.47 -4.10
N ALA A 90 -8.50 14.26 -3.04
CA ALA A 90 -9.13 15.58 -2.93
C ALA A 90 -8.62 16.55 -4.02
N ALA A 91 -7.33 16.50 -4.34
CA ALA A 91 -6.72 17.38 -5.33
C ALA A 91 -7.15 17.06 -6.78
N TRP A 92 -7.49 15.79 -7.08
CA TRP A 92 -7.80 15.31 -8.43
C TRP A 92 -9.26 14.86 -8.56
N SER A 93 -10.17 15.82 -8.76
CA SER A 93 -11.55 15.56 -9.21
C SER A 93 -11.56 15.04 -10.65
N LEU A 94 -12.68 14.44 -11.08
CA LEU A 94 -12.80 13.94 -12.46
C LEU A 94 -12.66 15.08 -13.48
N ASP A 95 -13.23 16.25 -13.22
CA ASP A 95 -13.11 17.43 -14.09
C ASP A 95 -11.65 17.89 -14.20
N ARG A 96 -10.91 17.89 -13.09
CA ARG A 96 -9.48 18.25 -13.12
C ARG A 96 -8.66 17.22 -13.89
N ILE A 97 -8.99 15.93 -13.77
CA ILE A 97 -8.32 14.88 -14.54
C ILE A 97 -8.58 15.05 -16.04
N ALA A 98 -9.81 15.41 -16.41
CA ALA A 98 -10.15 15.70 -17.80
C ALA A 98 -9.39 16.93 -18.34
N GLY A 99 -9.27 17.99 -17.51
CA GLY A 99 -8.57 19.23 -17.87
C GLY A 99 -7.05 19.16 -17.82
N ASP A 100 -6.47 18.29 -17.00
CA ASP A 100 -5.02 18.13 -16.83
C ASP A 100 -4.63 16.64 -16.73
N TRP A 101 -4.77 15.94 -17.86
CA TRP A 101 -4.45 14.51 -17.93
C TRP A 101 -2.96 14.24 -17.69
N ALA A 102 -2.07 15.08 -18.24
CA ALA A 102 -0.63 14.91 -18.10
C ALA A 102 -0.19 15.07 -16.62
N GLY A 103 -0.72 16.08 -15.92
CA GLY A 103 -0.48 16.29 -14.51
C GLY A 103 -0.99 15.14 -13.65
N TYR A 104 -2.19 14.62 -13.95
CA TYR A 104 -2.73 13.46 -13.23
C TYR A 104 -1.83 12.24 -13.41
N ARG A 105 -1.42 11.91 -14.64
CA ARG A 105 -0.50 10.77 -14.90
C ARG A 105 0.78 10.88 -14.09
N ALA A 106 1.40 12.05 -14.06
CA ALA A 106 2.60 12.30 -13.28
C ALA A 106 2.35 12.14 -11.77
N ALA A 107 1.23 12.66 -11.26
CA ALA A 107 0.85 12.52 -9.86
C ALA A 107 0.56 11.06 -9.48
N SER A 108 -0.20 10.33 -10.27
CA SER A 108 -0.52 8.91 -10.04
C SER A 108 0.72 8.02 -10.11
N ALA A 109 1.69 8.32 -11.00
CA ALA A 109 2.96 7.60 -11.04
C ALA A 109 3.75 7.76 -9.73
N ARG A 110 3.77 8.95 -9.13
CA ARG A 110 4.42 9.20 -7.82
C ARG A 110 3.74 8.43 -6.70
N VAL A 111 2.40 8.43 -6.66
CA VAL A 111 1.64 7.64 -5.67
C VAL A 111 1.94 6.15 -5.81
N ALA A 112 1.90 5.61 -7.04
CA ALA A 112 2.21 4.21 -7.31
C ALA A 112 3.65 3.83 -6.90
N ALA A 113 4.63 4.69 -7.18
CA ALA A 113 6.01 4.48 -6.76
C ALA A 113 6.15 4.47 -5.23
N GLY A 114 5.47 5.39 -4.53
CA GLY A 114 5.45 5.45 -3.07
C GLY A 114 4.83 4.20 -2.43
N ILE A 115 3.76 3.65 -3.02
CA ILE A 115 3.15 2.41 -2.54
C ILE A 115 4.09 1.21 -2.78
N ALA A 116 4.70 1.11 -3.96
CA ALA A 116 5.62 0.01 -4.27
C ALA A 116 6.86 0.02 -3.35
N ASP A 117 7.41 1.20 -3.08
CA ASP A 117 8.51 1.38 -2.14
C ASP A 117 8.15 0.99 -0.71
N ARG A 118 6.94 1.33 -0.30
CA ARG A 118 6.38 0.91 0.98
C ARG A 118 6.29 -0.61 1.09
N VAL A 119 5.74 -1.28 0.08
CA VAL A 119 5.61 -2.75 0.07
C VAL A 119 6.98 -3.41 0.23
N ARG A 120 8.00 -2.93 -0.48
CA ARG A 120 9.37 -3.47 -0.35
C ARG A 120 9.90 -3.35 1.09
N ARG A 121 9.72 -2.19 1.73
CA ARG A 121 10.15 -2.00 3.13
C ARG A 121 9.42 -2.92 4.09
N GLU A 122 8.12 -3.11 3.88
CA GLU A 122 7.34 -4.03 4.71
C GLU A 122 7.81 -5.48 4.52
N GLN A 123 7.99 -5.95 3.28
CA GLN A 123 8.47 -7.31 3.02
C GLN A 123 9.85 -7.56 3.64
N ALA A 124 10.77 -6.60 3.48
CA ALA A 124 12.13 -6.69 4.04
C ALA A 124 12.16 -6.80 5.56
N LEU A 125 11.23 -6.13 6.27
CA LEU A 125 11.15 -6.20 7.72
C LEU A 125 10.32 -7.40 8.20
N LEU A 126 9.13 -7.58 7.62
CA LEU A 126 8.09 -8.44 8.16
C LEU A 126 8.31 -9.91 7.82
N TYR A 127 8.85 -10.26 6.65
CA TYR A 127 9.06 -11.67 6.31
C TYR A 127 10.08 -12.36 7.22
N PRO A 128 11.28 -11.78 7.49
CA PRO A 128 12.20 -12.39 8.44
C PRO A 128 11.60 -12.49 9.85
N ALA A 129 10.92 -11.44 10.32
CA ALA A 129 10.33 -11.40 11.65
C ALA A 129 9.20 -12.42 11.83
N LEU A 130 8.30 -12.54 10.84
CA LEU A 130 7.22 -13.52 10.84
C LEU A 130 7.74 -14.95 10.73
N THR A 131 8.81 -15.17 9.96
CA THR A 131 9.47 -16.48 9.86
C THR A 131 10.06 -16.88 11.21
N ALA A 132 10.78 -15.97 11.87
CA ALA A 132 11.34 -16.20 13.20
C ALA A 132 10.25 -16.48 14.24
N LEU A 133 9.13 -15.74 14.19
CA LEU A 133 7.97 -15.99 15.04
C LEU A 133 7.37 -17.38 14.81
N SER A 134 7.17 -17.78 13.56
CA SER A 134 6.65 -19.12 13.24
C SER A 134 7.58 -20.24 13.70
N LEU A 135 8.90 -20.05 13.66
CA LEU A 135 9.86 -21.03 14.17
C LEU A 135 9.82 -21.16 15.69
N ARG A 136 9.65 -20.05 16.43
CA ARG A 136 9.52 -20.08 17.91
C ARG A 136 8.23 -20.75 18.39
N GLN A 137 7.20 -20.78 17.55
CA GLN A 137 5.89 -21.35 17.87
C GLN A 137 5.76 -22.83 17.47
N ARG A 138 6.80 -23.43 16.86
CA ARG A 138 6.81 -24.87 16.59
C ARG A 138 7.08 -25.63 17.90
N PRO A 139 6.32 -26.70 18.19
CA PRO A 139 6.49 -27.52 19.38
C PRO A 139 7.83 -28.25 19.41
#